data_AF-A0A355DU71-F1
#
_entry.id   AF-A0A355DU71-F1
#
_cell.length_a   1.000
_cell.length_b   1.000
_cell.length_c   1.000
_cell.angle_alpha   90.00
_cell.angle_beta   90.00
_cell.angle_gamma   90.00
#
_symmetry.space_group_name_H-M   'P 1'
#
loop_
_entity.id
_entity.type
_entity.pdbx_description
1 polymer ?
#
loop_
_entity_poly.entity_id
_entity_poly.type
_entity_poly.pdbx_seq_one_letter_code
_entity_poly.pdbx_strand_id
1 'polypeptide(L)' 'IQQASTEFEVGNLYINRTITGAIVARQPFGGFKLSGVGSKAGGSDYLLQFLEPRVVTENIQRQGFAPIEGAD' A
#
# COMPACT_ATOMS: atom_id res chain seq x y z
N ILE A 1 -1.80 22.17 -14.71
CA ILE A 1 -1.51 20.78 -14.26
C ILE A 1 -0.98 20.77 -12.84
N GLN A 2 0.10 21.52 -12.53
CA GLN A 2 0.66 21.59 -11.17
C GLN A 2 -0.39 22.01 -10.13
N GLN A 3 -1.10 23.13 -10.37
CA GLN A 3 -2.17 23.58 -9.47
C GLN A 3 -3.19 22.47 -9.17
N ALA A 4 -3.71 21.79 -10.19
CA ALA A 4 -4.67 20.70 -10.02
C ALA A 4 -4.10 19.49 -9.26
N SER A 5 -2.80 19.20 -9.42
CA SER A 5 -2.14 18.09 -8.71
C SER A 5 -1.95 18.39 -7.22
N THR A 6 -1.83 19.66 -6.86
CA THR A 6 -1.66 20.12 -5.48
C THR A 6 -2.99 20.38 -4.78
N GLU A 7 -3.95 20.99 -5.47
CA GLU A 7 -5.18 21.51 -4.85
C GLU A 7 -6.36 20.55 -4.95
N PHE A 8 -6.38 19.63 -5.93
CA PHE A 8 -7.56 18.80 -6.13
C PHE A 8 -7.53 17.56 -5.24
N GLU A 9 -8.28 17.62 -4.14
CA GLU A 9 -8.36 16.55 -3.14
C GLU A 9 -9.22 15.36 -3.60
N VAL A 10 -8.63 14.48 -4.43
CA VAL A 10 -9.28 13.29 -4.99
C VAL A 10 -8.45 12.03 -4.79
N GLY A 11 -9.12 10.87 -4.81
CA GLY A 11 -8.42 9.58 -4.79
C GLY A 11 -7.66 9.30 -6.09
N ASN A 12 -8.26 9.58 -7.25
CA ASN A 12 -7.66 9.33 -8.55
C ASN A 12 -7.81 10.58 -9.43
N LEU A 13 -6.68 11.21 -9.77
CA LEU A 13 -6.62 12.36 -10.66
C LEU A 13 -6.22 11.91 -12.07
N TYR A 14 -7.00 12.31 -13.08
CA TYR A 14 -6.72 12.04 -14.49
C TYR A 14 -6.62 13.36 -15.25
N ILE A 15 -5.60 13.52 -16.09
CA ILE A 15 -5.34 14.74 -16.88
C ILE A 15 -5.44 14.43 -18.37
N ASN A 16 -6.17 15.26 -19.12
CA ASN A 16 -6.37 15.15 -20.57
C ASN A 16 -6.94 13.81 -21.06
N ARG A 17 -7.80 13.17 -20.25
CA ARG A 17 -8.54 11.95 -20.57
C ARG A 17 -9.80 11.83 -19.71
N THR A 18 -10.66 10.85 -20.00
CA THR A 18 -11.81 10.52 -19.14
C THR A 18 -11.38 10.01 -17.77
N ILE A 19 -12.27 10.15 -16.79
CA ILE A 19 -12.04 9.83 -15.37
C ILE A 19 -12.53 8.44 -14.94
N THR A 20 -12.98 7.63 -15.90
CA THR A 20 -13.51 6.27 -15.71
C THR A 20 -12.54 5.21 -16.27
N GLY A 21 -12.80 3.94 -15.97
CA GLY A 21 -12.02 2.83 -16.52
C GLY A 21 -10.63 2.67 -15.89
N ALA A 22 -10.56 2.74 -14.56
CA ALA A 22 -9.33 2.43 -13.83
C ALA A 22 -8.93 0.95 -14.05
N ILE A 23 -7.65 0.72 -14.36
CA ILE A 23 -7.11 -0.61 -14.64
C ILE A 23 -6.32 -1.09 -13.41
N VAL A 24 -6.56 -2.33 -12.98
CA VAL A 24 -5.83 -2.99 -11.88
C VAL A 24 -4.31 -2.85 -12.08
N ALA A 25 -3.58 -2.63 -10.98
CA ALA A 25 -2.14 -2.35 -10.92
C ALA A 25 -1.65 -1.06 -11.61
N ARG A 26 -2.37 -0.52 -12.60
CA ARG A 26 -1.99 0.74 -13.28
C ARG A 26 -2.58 1.98 -12.60
N GLN A 27 -3.83 1.90 -12.16
CA GLN A 27 -4.51 2.95 -11.41
C GLN A 27 -5.27 2.34 -10.22
N PRO A 28 -4.58 2.00 -9.11
CA PRO A 28 -5.24 1.59 -7.88
C PRO A 28 -6.38 2.57 -7.54
N PHE A 29 -7.60 2.04 -7.39
CA PHE A 29 -8.81 2.84 -7.41
C PHE A 29 -9.46 2.91 -6.04
N GLY A 30 -9.91 4.11 -5.67
CA GLY A 30 -10.50 4.40 -4.38
C GLY A 30 -10.11 5.78 -3.89
N GLY A 31 -10.86 6.31 -2.92
CA GLY A 31 -10.68 7.67 -2.42
C GLY A 31 -10.96 7.79 -0.92
N PHE A 32 -11.12 9.04 -0.48
CA PHE A 32 -11.31 9.43 0.91
C PHE A 32 -12.54 10.36 1.03
N LYS A 33 -12.78 10.93 2.22
CA LYS A 33 -14.03 11.66 2.59
C LYS A 33 -15.24 10.72 2.56
N LEU A 34 -16.37 11.18 2.05
CA LEU A 34 -17.56 10.35 1.89
C LEU A 34 -17.46 9.34 0.74
N SER A 35 -16.35 9.36 -0.03
CA SER A 35 -16.12 8.43 -1.14
C SER A 35 -15.46 7.11 -0.72
N GLY A 36 -15.01 6.98 0.53
CA GLY A 36 -14.36 5.78 1.05
C GLY A 36 -13.40 6.05 2.21
N VAL A 37 -12.74 5.00 2.68
CA VAL A 37 -11.84 5.01 3.86
C VAL A 37 -10.36 5.04 3.48
N GLY A 38 -10.02 5.34 2.22
CA GLY A 38 -8.64 5.37 1.74
C GLY A 38 -8.11 4.03 1.20
N SER A 39 -8.94 2.99 1.13
CA SER A 39 -8.55 1.72 0.49
C SER A 39 -8.42 1.88 -1.02
N LYS A 40 -7.37 1.28 -1.59
CA LYS A 40 -7.02 1.37 -3.01
C LYS A 40 -7.08 0.01 -3.68
N ALA A 41 -8.28 -0.40 -4.12
CA ALA A 41 -8.50 -1.67 -4.78
C ALA A 41 -7.61 -1.82 -6.03
N GLY A 42 -7.01 -2.99 -6.19
CA GLY A 42 -6.08 -3.29 -7.28
C GLY A 42 -4.69 -2.66 -7.14
N GLY A 43 -4.35 -2.07 -5.98
CA GLY A 43 -2.99 -1.65 -5.60
C GLY A 43 -2.30 -2.64 -4.67
N SER A 44 -1.00 -2.44 -4.44
CA SER A 44 -0.16 -3.28 -3.57
C SER A 44 -0.70 -3.42 -2.16
N ASP A 45 -1.26 -2.34 -1.62
CA ASP A 45 -1.60 -2.26 -0.20
C ASP A 45 -2.98 -2.87 0.09
N TYR A 46 -3.76 -3.21 -0.94
CA TYR A 46 -5.15 -3.60 -0.78
C TYR A 46 -5.31 -4.91 0.00
N LEU A 47 -4.42 -5.89 -0.23
CA LEU A 47 -4.49 -7.17 0.46
C LEU A 47 -4.19 -7.04 1.96
N LEU A 48 -3.35 -6.08 2.36
CA LEU A 48 -3.03 -5.84 3.76
C LEU A 48 -4.25 -5.42 4.58
N GLN A 49 -5.29 -4.87 3.95
CA GLN A 49 -6.55 -4.50 4.61
C GLN A 49 -7.34 -5.71 5.14
N PHE A 50 -7.00 -6.93 4.70
CA PHE A 50 -7.69 -8.17 5.05
C PHE A 50 -6.83 -9.10 5.92
N LEU A 51 -5.67 -8.62 6.38
CA LEU A 51 -4.69 -9.39 7.12
C LEU A 51 -4.37 -8.71 8.45
N GLU A 52 -4.02 -9.51 9.44
CA GLU A 52 -3.47 -9.03 10.71
C GLU A 52 -1.95 -9.20 10.69
N PRO A 53 -1.16 -8.13 10.89
CA PRO A 53 0.28 -8.25 10.96
C PRO A 53 0.67 -9.06 12.19
N ARG A 54 1.64 -9.97 12.02
CA ARG A 54 2.18 -10.79 13.11
C ARG A 54 3.70 -10.78 13.07
N VAL A 55 4.31 -10.68 14.23
CA VAL A 55 5.75 -10.79 14.42
C VAL A 55 6.02 -11.96 15.36
N VAL A 56 7.00 -12.79 15.04
CA VAL A 56 7.49 -13.87 15.88
C VAL A 56 8.94 -13.58 16.20
N THR A 57 9.26 -13.55 17.49
CA THR A 57 10.62 -13.31 17.97
C THR A 57 11.10 -14.56 18.68
N GLU A 58 12.20 -15.13 18.21
CA GLU A 58 12.85 -16.29 18.83
C GLU A 58 14.20 -15.87 19.41
N ASN A 59 14.46 -16.20 20.67
CA ASN A 59 15.82 -16.15 21.20
C ASN A 59 16.58 -17.40 20.73
N ILE A 60 17.44 -17.22 19.75
CA ILE A 60 18.24 -18.30 19.16
C ILE A 60 19.58 -18.53 19.89
N GLN A 61 19.91 -17.74 20.93
CA GLN A 61 21.16 -17.92 21.67
C GLN A 61 21.13 -19.21 22.49
N ARG A 62 22.15 -20.06 22.32
CA ARG A 62 22.38 -21.26 23.12
C ARG A 62 23.81 -21.22 23.66
N GLN A 63 23.97 -21.32 24.98
CA GLN A 63 25.29 -21.33 25.65
C GLN A 63 26.21 -20.15 25.26
N GLY A 64 25.64 -18.95 25.08
CA GLY A 64 26.41 -17.74 24.74
C GLY A 64 26.75 -17.59 23.25
N PHE A 65 26.32 -18.54 22.40
CA PHE A 65 26.49 -18.48 20.95
C PHE A 65 25.12 -18.33 20.28
N ALA A 66 25.02 -17.44 19.30
CA ALA A 66 23.89 -17.35 18.37
C ALA A 66 24.45 -17.52 16.96
N PRO A 67 23.85 -18.38 16.11
CA PRO A 67 24.28 -18.50 14.74
C PRO A 67 24.07 -17.18 14.01
N ILE A 68 25.05 -16.79 13.19
CA ILE A 68 24.93 -15.63 12.30
C ILE A 68 24.26 -16.15 11.02
N GLU A 69 23.05 -15.69 10.73
CA GLU A 69 22.38 -16.00 9.46
C GLU A 69 23.28 -15.59 8.28
N GLY A 70 23.54 -16.52 7.35
CA GLY A 70 24.35 -16.28 6.15
C GLY A 70 25.87 -16.38 6.31
N ALA A 71 26.37 -16.91 7.43
CA ALA A 71 27.80 -17.20 7.65
C ALA A 71 28.20 -18.62 7.20
N ASP A 72 27.74 -19.03 6.02
CA ASP A 72 28.32 -20.13 5.25
C ASP A 72 29.42 -19.59 4.31
#